data_AF-A0A3P3FQW8-F1
#
_entry.id   AF-A0A3P3FQW8-F1
#
_cell.length_a   1.000
_cell.length_b   1.000
_cell.length_c   1.000
_cell.angle_alpha   90.00
_cell.angle_beta   90.00
_cell.angle_gamma   90.00
#
_symmetry.space_group_name_H-M   'P 1'
#
loop_
_entity.id
_entity.type
_entity.pdbx_description
1 polymer ?
#
loop_
_entity_poly.entity_id
_entity_poly.type
_entity_poly.pdbx_seq_one_letter_code
_entity_poly.pdbx_strand_id
1 'polypeptide(L)'
;MADIVRPPSAGGLAIAARQWDEAVRSRSLAIDGDLAAFAEFNRLGWNYFSNPDGEPIDKPSSLAEQLGWLTEAGFSAVDCIWLFAGHAIFSGRKP
;
A
#
# COMPACT_ATOMS: atom_id res chain seq x y z
N MET A 1 3.64 -1.56 13.18
CA MET A 1 2.35 -1.06 12.65
C MET A 1 2.33 -1.31 11.16
N ALA A 2 1.19 -1.63 10.56
CA ALA A 2 1.07 -1.77 9.11
C ALA A 2 -0.04 -0.84 8.60
N ASP A 3 0.18 -0.21 7.45
CA ASP A 3 -0.79 0.69 6.82
C ASP A 3 -0.56 0.75 5.30
N ILE A 4 -1.50 1.34 4.58
CA ILE A 4 -1.34 1.75 3.19
C ILE A 4 -0.89 3.23 3.18
N VAL A 5 0.16 3.51 2.41
CA VAL A 5 0.66 4.88 2.19
C VAL A 5 0.48 5.31 0.75
N ARG A 6 0.16 6.59 0.57
CA ARG A 6 0.04 7.21 -0.74
C ARG A 6 1.36 7.84 -1.18
N PRO A 7 2.00 7.34 -2.24
CA PRO A 7 3.11 8.05 -2.85
C PRO A 7 2.67 9.46 -3.28
N PRO A 8 3.43 10.52 -2.96
CA PRO A 8 3.01 11.89 -3.25
C PRO A 8 3.13 12.26 -4.74
N SER A 9 3.87 11.48 -5.52
CA SER A 9 4.09 11.73 -6.96
C SER A 9 3.27 10.79 -7.83
N ALA A 10 2.87 11.27 -9.01
CA ALA A 10 2.19 10.46 -10.02
C ALA A 10 3.02 9.23 -10.44
N GLY A 11 4.35 9.38 -10.56
CA GLY A 11 5.24 8.26 -10.86
C GLY A 11 5.26 7.20 -9.74
N GLY A 12 5.28 7.63 -8.48
CA GLY A 12 5.20 6.72 -7.34
C GLY A 12 3.86 5.98 -7.29
N LEU A 13 2.75 6.67 -7.56
CA LEU A 13 1.42 6.07 -7.67
C LEU A 13 1.38 5.00 -8.75
N ALA A 14 1.90 5.30 -9.93
CA ALA A 14 1.95 4.34 -11.05
C ALA A 14 2.78 3.09 -10.72
N ILE A 15 3.89 3.26 -10.00
CA ILE A 15 4.71 2.13 -9.54
C ILE A 15 3.93 1.27 -8.54
N ALA A 16 3.29 1.88 -7.54
CA ALA A 16 2.52 1.17 -6.54
C ALA A 16 1.33 0.41 -7.16
N ALA A 17 0.60 1.05 -8.07
CA ALA A 17 -0.48 0.44 -8.85
C ALA A 17 -0.01 -0.82 -9.58
N ARG A 18 1.07 -0.69 -10.37
CA ARG A 18 1.62 -1.81 -11.14
C ARG A 18 2.11 -2.96 -10.25
N GLN A 19 2.78 -2.65 -9.14
CA GLN A 19 3.27 -3.67 -8.21
C GLN A 19 2.12 -4.44 -7.55
N TRP A 20 1.02 -3.76 -7.21
CA TRP A 20 -0.14 -4.42 -6.64
C TRP A 20 -0.80 -5.37 -7.65
N ASP A 21 -1.01 -4.90 -8.88
CA ASP A 21 -1.58 -5.73 -9.96
C ASP A 21 -0.73 -6.97 -10.21
N GLU A 22 0.58 -6.82 -10.28
CA GLU A 22 1.53 -7.93 -10.46
C GLU A 22 1.48 -8.93 -9.31
N ALA A 23 1.36 -8.44 -8.06
CA ALA A 23 1.24 -9.30 -6.89
C ALA A 23 -0.08 -10.09 -6.88
N VAL A 24 -1.22 -9.44 -7.16
CA VAL A 24 -2.53 -10.13 -7.22
C VAL A 24 -2.55 -11.13 -8.37
N ARG A 25 -2.03 -10.75 -9.55
CA ARG A 25 -1.88 -11.68 -10.68
C ARG A 25 -1.06 -12.91 -10.31
N SER A 26 0.10 -12.70 -9.69
CA SER A 26 0.99 -13.79 -9.28
C SER A 26 0.34 -14.70 -8.24
N ARG A 27 -0.42 -14.13 -7.30
CA ARG A 27 -1.15 -14.90 -6.28
C ARG A 27 -2.35 -15.66 -6.85
N SER A 28 -3.10 -15.08 -7.79
CA SER A 28 -4.19 -15.76 -8.51
C SER A 28 -3.69 -17.03 -9.18
N LEU A 29 -2.59 -16.94 -9.93
CA LEU A 29 -1.97 -18.09 -10.58
C LEU A 29 -1.43 -19.12 -9.57
N ALA A 30 -0.86 -18.68 -8.45
CA ALA A 30 -0.26 -19.58 -7.47
C ALA A 30 -1.29 -20.35 -6.61
N ILE A 31 -2.48 -19.78 -6.39
CA ILE A 31 -3.53 -20.38 -5.54
C ILE A 31 -4.52 -21.16 -6.40
N ASP A 32 -5.08 -20.51 -7.43
CA ASP A 32 -6.21 -21.04 -8.21
C ASP A 32 -5.76 -21.65 -9.55
N GLY A 33 -4.52 -21.36 -9.99
CA GLY A 33 -3.99 -21.83 -11.26
C GLY A 33 -4.46 -21.02 -12.48
N ASP A 34 -5.25 -19.97 -12.28
CA ASP A 34 -5.78 -19.12 -13.34
C ASP A 34 -5.81 -17.62 -12.96
N LEU A 35 -6.42 -16.80 -13.83
CA LEU A 35 -6.51 -15.35 -13.68
C LEU A 35 -7.93 -14.86 -13.29
N ALA A 36 -8.85 -15.74 -12.91
CA ALA A 36 -10.22 -15.36 -12.63
C ALA A 36 -10.30 -14.38 -11.45
N ALA A 37 -9.56 -14.63 -10.36
CA ALA A 37 -9.51 -13.73 -9.20
C ALA A 37 -8.87 -12.37 -9.55
N PHE A 38 -7.81 -12.37 -10.37
CA PHE A 38 -7.20 -11.11 -10.84
C PHE A 38 -8.15 -10.32 -11.76
N ALA A 39 -8.91 -10.98 -12.64
CA ALA A 39 -9.92 -10.31 -13.46
C ALA A 39 -11.01 -9.67 -12.61
N GLU A 40 -11.48 -10.37 -11.58
CA GLU A 40 -12.48 -9.85 -10.64
C GLU A 40 -11.95 -8.68 -9.80
N PHE A 41 -10.71 -8.77 -9.31
CA PHE A 41 -10.02 -7.68 -8.62
C PHE A 41 -10.00 -6.38 -9.44
N ASN A 42 -9.67 -6.49 -10.74
CA ASN A 42 -9.70 -5.35 -11.66
C ASN A 42 -11.13 -4.84 -11.89
N ARG A 43 -12.10 -5.74 -12.07
CA ARG A 43 -13.51 -5.38 -12.29
C ARG A 43 -14.09 -4.63 -11.11
N LEU A 44 -13.73 -5.01 -9.89
CA LEU A 44 -14.16 -4.37 -8.65
C LEU A 44 -13.37 -3.11 -8.30
N GLY A 45 -12.29 -2.80 -9.03
CA GLY A 45 -11.49 -1.60 -8.80
C GLY A 45 -10.75 -1.59 -7.45
N TRP A 46 -10.36 -2.77 -6.94
CA TRP A 46 -9.74 -2.90 -5.62
C TRP A 46 -8.30 -2.36 -5.52
N ASN A 47 -7.66 -2.07 -6.65
CA ASN A 47 -6.37 -1.39 -6.64
C ASN A 47 -6.57 0.10 -6.37
N TYR A 48 -6.41 0.51 -5.12
CA TYR A 48 -6.51 1.91 -4.70
C TYR A 48 -5.64 2.86 -5.55
N PHE A 49 -4.43 2.45 -5.94
CA PHE A 49 -3.54 3.35 -6.68
C PHE A 49 -3.91 3.51 -8.16
N SER A 50 -4.64 2.54 -8.72
CA SER A 50 -5.25 2.65 -10.06
C SER A 50 -6.59 3.38 -10.02
N ASN A 51 -7.29 3.33 -8.89
CA ASN A 51 -8.60 3.95 -8.70
C ASN A 51 -8.68 4.75 -7.38
N PRO A 52 -7.89 5.83 -7.23
CA PRO A 52 -7.75 6.54 -5.94
C PRO A 52 -9.00 7.31 -5.53
N ASP A 53 -9.96 7.49 -6.45
CA ASP A 53 -11.25 8.14 -6.22
C ASP A 53 -12.38 7.12 -6.00
N GLY A 54 -12.07 5.82 -5.94
CA GLY A 54 -13.06 4.73 -5.88
C GLY A 54 -13.89 4.71 -4.60
N GLU A 55 -13.29 5.04 -3.46
CA GLU A 55 -13.98 5.15 -2.17
C GLU A 55 -13.61 6.47 -1.46
N PRO A 56 -14.55 7.40 -1.23
CA PRO A 56 -14.28 8.72 -0.66
C PRO A 56 -13.67 8.71 0.75
N ILE A 57 -13.73 7.57 1.43
CA ILE A 57 -13.19 7.37 2.78
C ILE A 57 -11.68 7.06 2.76
N ASP A 58 -11.16 6.55 1.65
CA ASP A 58 -9.76 6.11 1.54
C ASP A 58 -8.83 7.31 1.31
N LYS A 59 -8.23 7.77 2.41
CA LYS A 59 -7.29 8.90 2.44
C LYS A 59 -5.94 8.50 3.04
N PRO A 60 -5.21 7.55 2.43
CA PRO A 60 -3.89 7.17 2.90
C PRO A 60 -2.93 8.35 2.88
N SER A 61 -2.23 8.54 3.99
CA SER A 61 -1.17 9.54 4.14
C SER A 61 0.10 9.11 3.42
N SER A 62 0.99 10.06 3.20
CA SER A 62 2.32 9.77 2.67
C SER A 62 3.17 9.00 3.68
N LEU A 63 4.22 8.34 3.19
CA LEU A 63 5.21 7.68 4.03
C LEU A 63 5.84 8.64 5.04
N ALA A 64 6.13 9.87 4.61
CA ALA A 64 6.77 10.88 5.45
C ALA A 64 5.86 11.31 6.62
N GLU A 65 4.57 11.51 6.37
CA GLU A 65 3.59 11.85 7.41
C GLU A 65 3.47 10.74 8.46
N GLN A 66 3.36 9.48 8.03
CA GLN A 66 3.27 8.33 8.92
C GLN A 66 4.49 8.22 9.86
N LEU A 67 5.70 8.38 9.33
CA LEU A 67 6.93 8.36 10.12
C LEU A 67 7.03 9.58 11.06
N GLY A 68 6.58 10.75 10.61
CA GLY A 68 6.47 11.96 11.42
C GLY A 68 5.57 11.74 12.63
N TRP A 69 4.37 11.21 12.42
CA TRP A 69 3.41 10.94 13.49
C TRP A 69 3.92 9.94 14.54
N LEU A 70 4.64 8.89 14.12
CA LEU A 70 5.26 7.96 15.08
C LEU A 70 6.32 8.68 15.94
N THR A 71 7.10 9.57 15.34
CA THR A 71 8.09 10.37 16.07
C THR A 71 7.40 11.33 17.04
N GLU A 72 6.38 12.05 16.59
CA GLU A 72 5.57 12.97 17.40
C GLU A 72 4.85 12.26 18.56
N ALA A 73 4.43 11.00 18.34
CA ALA A 73 3.83 10.15 19.37
C ALA A 73 4.84 9.60 20.41
N GLY A 74 6.11 10.02 20.33
CA GLY A 74 7.16 9.71 21.30
C GLY A 74 7.86 8.37 21.06
N PHE A 75 7.73 7.78 19.87
CA PHE A 75 8.54 6.62 19.52
C PHE A 75 9.96 7.06 19.13
N SER A 76 10.95 6.26 19.53
CA SER A 76 12.34 6.37 19.11
C SER A 76 12.68 5.25 18.11
N ALA A 77 13.78 5.40 17.36
CA ALA A 77 14.18 4.45 16.32
C ALA A 77 13.04 4.10 15.34
N VAL A 78 12.30 5.13 14.92
CA VAL A 78 11.20 5.01 13.96
C VAL A 78 11.78 4.69 12.58
N ASP A 79 11.22 3.67 11.93
CA ASP A 79 11.66 3.23 10.60
C ASP A 79 10.54 2.55 9.81
N CYS A 80 10.66 2.57 8.47
CA CYS A 80 9.86 1.77 7.56
C CYS A 80 10.64 0.51 7.17
N ILE A 81 10.35 -0.59 7.85
CA ILE A 81 11.13 -1.83 7.72
C ILE A 81 10.73 -2.68 6.50
N TRP A 82 9.58 -2.37 5.90
CA TRP A 82 9.13 -2.99 4.66
C TRP A 82 8.15 -2.08 3.92
N LEU A 83 8.28 -2.00 2.60
CA LEU A 83 7.38 -1.26 1.73
C LEU A 83 7.25 -2.01 0.39
N PHE A 84 6.02 -2.33 0.00
CA PHE A 84 5.74 -2.93 -1.32
C PHE A 84 4.35 -2.52 -1.78
N ALA A 85 4.22 -2.07 -3.04
CA ALA A 85 2.93 -1.66 -3.60
C ALA A 85 2.16 -0.69 -2.68
N GLY A 86 2.85 0.28 -2.08
CA GLY A 86 2.27 1.23 -1.12
C GLY A 86 1.81 0.65 0.22
N HIS A 87 1.94 -0.66 0.46
CA HIS A 87 1.73 -1.26 1.77
C HIS A 87 3.04 -1.16 2.57
N ALA A 88 2.96 -0.64 3.78
CA ALA A 88 4.12 -0.37 4.61
C ALA A 88 4.02 -1.09 5.97
N ILE A 89 5.17 -1.52 6.48
CA ILE A 89 5.33 -1.94 7.87
C ILE A 89 6.31 -0.98 8.54
N PHE A 90 5.83 -0.34 9.60
CA PHE A 90 6.58 0.59 10.43
C PHE A 90 7.00 -0.06 11.74
N SER A 91 8.18 0.35 12.21
CA SER A 91 8.70 0.01 13.53
C SER A 91 9.04 1.28 14.33
N GLY A 92 9.12 1.13 15.64
CA GLY A 92 9.51 2.17 16.59
C GLY A 92 9.53 1.60 18.00
N ARG A 93 10.25 2.24 18.92
CA ARG A 93 10.39 1.82 20.32
C ARG A 93 9.90 2.90 21.27
N LYS A 94 9.09 2.50 22.24
CA LYS A 94 8.81 3.30 23.45
C LYS A 94 9.60 2.72 24.63
N PRO A 95 9.99 3.56 25.61
CA PRO A 95 10.55 3.09 26.87
C PRO A 95 9.62 2.10 27.60
#